data_AF-A0A7X6ZKT7-F1
#
_entry.id   AF-A0A7X6ZKT7-F1
#
_cell.length_a   1.000
_cell.length_b   1.000
_cell.length_c   1.000
_cell.angle_alpha   90.00
_cell.angle_beta   90.00
_cell.angle_gamma   90.00
#
_symmetry.space_group_name_H-M   'P 1'
#
loop_
_entity.id
_entity.type
_entity.pdbx_description
1 polymer ?
#
loop_
_entity_poly.entity_id
_entity_poly.type
_entity_poly.pdbx_seq_one_letter_code
_entity_poly.pdbx_strand_id
1 'polypeptide(L)'
;MRKILIMIFVVVLCAFAQERSIFSEPTISSRYSPKLQEKNARSDSLLPALDGDMAFAELVRIRPGLWSLARLDEYGEVLTKLQVDLVYIDGIREDQFCILDKKAPNSQESWSLSIGIDFVSGGSNTVEVHVQQCLDYARNELGYQVRKGDKVVNIPPRKVIEEIAQSEIPEVLAVDLQARVLNAHREVAHTGQCPKDIDAYMVLFEVWEQVKDLPMDLVLINDLLNPKNNGQKAVHSCAFSREWNKRYSESAVLQCNIDANFCKYKQSEDGTTRWSFDYDENVLIFEPLKVLFLKFGGKSIRKGGAVMDLRIIPLSSSMFLEAYIDKSGLPATLGLITVGK
;
A
#
# COMPACT_ATOMS: atom_id res chain seq x y z
N MET A 1 1.74 -29.13 38.42
CA MET A 1 0.95 -29.46 37.21
C MET A 1 0.69 -28.26 36.29
N ARG A 2 0.41 -27.05 36.80
CA ARG A 2 0.16 -25.84 35.96
C ARG A 2 1.33 -25.36 35.09
N LYS A 3 2.59 -25.60 35.51
CA LYS A 3 3.79 -25.23 34.74
C LYS A 3 4.11 -26.18 33.58
N ILE A 4 3.68 -27.45 33.67
CA ILE A 4 3.88 -28.45 32.60
C ILE A 4 2.88 -28.22 31.47
N LEU A 5 1.65 -27.78 31.78
CA LEU A 5 0.65 -27.43 30.78
C LEU A 5 1.03 -26.20 29.94
N ILE A 6 1.71 -25.21 30.54
CA ILE A 6 2.20 -24.02 29.83
C ILE A 6 3.38 -24.37 28.91
N MET A 7 4.27 -25.26 29.33
CA MET A 7 5.37 -25.73 28.46
C MET A 7 4.85 -26.56 27.29
N ILE A 8 3.82 -27.39 27.50
CA ILE A 8 3.18 -28.13 26.40
C ILE A 8 2.43 -27.18 25.46
N PHE A 9 1.80 -26.10 25.95
CA PHE A 9 1.13 -25.12 25.09
C PHE A 9 2.12 -24.29 24.25
N VAL A 10 3.30 -23.95 24.80
CA VAL A 10 4.37 -23.25 24.06
C VAL A 10 5.05 -24.17 23.04
N VAL A 11 5.25 -25.45 23.35
CA VAL A 11 5.82 -26.42 22.40
C VAL A 11 4.82 -26.78 21.30
N VAL A 12 3.51 -26.82 21.60
CA VAL A 12 2.46 -27.03 20.60
C VAL A 12 2.28 -25.78 19.72
N LEU A 13 2.41 -24.56 20.25
CA LEU A 13 2.42 -23.33 19.45
C LEU A 13 3.65 -23.22 18.53
N CYS A 14 4.83 -23.69 18.97
CA CYS A 14 6.00 -23.79 18.08
C CYS A 14 5.89 -24.91 17.04
N ALA A 15 5.10 -25.96 17.28
CA ALA A 15 4.82 -27.02 16.30
C ALA A 15 3.77 -26.61 15.25
N PHE A 16 2.94 -25.60 15.55
CA PHE A 16 2.03 -24.96 14.58
C PHE A 16 2.63 -23.73 13.89
N ALA A 17 3.91 -23.43 14.15
CA ALA A 17 4.69 -22.43 13.41
C ALA A 17 5.27 -22.99 12.10
N GLN A 18 4.65 -24.02 11.53
CA GLN A 18 4.56 -24.14 10.08
C GLN A 18 3.59 -23.03 9.61
N GLU A 19 4.03 -21.80 9.87
CA GLU A 19 3.35 -20.54 9.60
C GLU A 19 2.98 -20.54 8.13
N ARG A 20 1.77 -20.11 7.85
CA ARG A 20 1.12 -20.10 6.55
C ARG A 20 2.09 -19.49 5.53
N SER A 21 2.76 -20.35 4.78
CA SER A 21 3.78 -19.95 3.81
C SER A 21 3.12 -19.48 2.52
N ILE A 22 3.76 -18.55 1.80
CA ILE A 22 3.40 -18.18 0.44
C ILE A 22 3.63 -19.38 -0.49
N PHE A 23 4.72 -20.14 -0.27
CA PHE A 23 5.07 -21.31 -1.07
C PHE A 23 5.48 -22.49 -0.19
N SER A 24 5.00 -23.68 -0.51
CA SER A 24 5.50 -24.93 0.05
C SER A 24 6.39 -25.69 -0.94
N GLU A 25 6.12 -25.56 -2.23
CA GLU A 25 6.85 -26.26 -3.30
C GLU A 25 6.97 -25.37 -4.54
N PRO A 26 8.18 -25.02 -4.98
CA PRO A 26 8.40 -24.34 -6.25
C PRO A 26 8.48 -25.31 -7.43
N THR A 27 8.25 -24.78 -8.63
CA THR A 27 8.72 -25.40 -9.87
C THR A 27 10.18 -25.03 -10.08
N ILE A 28 11.08 -26.01 -10.08
CA ILE A 28 12.53 -25.80 -10.17
C ILE A 28 13.03 -26.28 -11.54
N SER A 29 13.76 -25.42 -12.25
CA SER A 29 14.70 -25.80 -13.30
C SER A 29 16.11 -25.56 -12.80
N SER A 30 17.06 -26.40 -13.21
CA SER A 30 18.47 -26.23 -12.85
C SER A 30 19.37 -26.24 -14.07
N ARG A 31 20.49 -25.51 -13.99
CA ARG A 31 21.54 -25.49 -15.02
C ARG A 31 22.89 -25.09 -14.41
N TYR A 32 23.96 -25.40 -15.14
CA TYR A 32 25.30 -24.98 -14.79
C TYR A 32 25.67 -23.67 -15.47
N SER A 33 26.41 -22.80 -14.77
CA SER A 33 26.94 -21.59 -15.37
C SER A 33 27.97 -21.93 -16.47
N PRO A 34 28.13 -21.09 -17.50
CA PRO A 34 29.15 -21.30 -18.53
C PRO A 34 30.57 -21.41 -17.95
N LYS A 35 30.89 -20.66 -16.89
CA LYS A 35 32.21 -20.68 -16.24
C LYS A 35 32.45 -21.98 -15.47
N LEU A 36 31.42 -22.54 -14.81
CA LEU A 36 31.51 -23.83 -14.14
C LEU A 36 31.63 -24.98 -15.15
N GLN A 37 30.92 -24.90 -16.28
CA GLN A 37 31.08 -25.84 -17.40
C GLN A 37 32.50 -25.80 -17.98
N GLU A 38 33.07 -24.60 -18.18
CA GLU A 38 34.46 -24.43 -18.63
C GLU A 38 35.47 -25.07 -17.67
N LYS A 39 35.28 -24.90 -16.36
CA LYS A 39 36.15 -25.48 -15.32
C LYS A 39 36.14 -27.01 -15.37
N ASN A 40 34.96 -27.61 -15.52
CA ASN A 40 34.81 -29.07 -15.55
C ASN A 40 35.30 -29.72 -16.85
N ALA A 41 35.32 -28.98 -17.96
CA ALA A 41 35.88 -29.47 -19.22
C ALA A 41 37.42 -29.62 -19.21
N ARG A 42 38.11 -29.12 -18.17
CA ARG A 42 39.57 -29.23 -18.03
C ARG A 42 39.96 -30.60 -17.47
N SER A 43 40.91 -31.26 -18.11
CA SER A 43 41.38 -32.62 -17.82
C SER A 43 41.99 -32.82 -16.41
N ASP A 44 42.37 -31.74 -15.73
CA ASP A 44 42.94 -31.75 -14.38
C ASP A 44 41.91 -31.43 -13.28
N SER A 45 40.62 -31.37 -13.64
CA SER A 45 39.55 -31.09 -12.67
C SER A 45 39.34 -32.29 -11.75
N LEU A 46 39.78 -32.17 -10.49
CA LEU A 46 39.46 -33.09 -9.40
C LEU A 46 38.02 -32.94 -8.87
N LEU A 47 37.19 -32.12 -9.52
CA LEU A 47 35.80 -31.95 -9.11
C LEU A 47 35.04 -33.25 -9.39
N PRO A 48 34.30 -33.80 -8.41
CA PRO A 48 33.37 -34.88 -8.70
C PRO A 48 32.43 -34.43 -9.81
N ALA A 49 32.21 -35.31 -10.79
CA ALA A 49 31.35 -35.04 -11.94
C ALA A 49 30.03 -34.42 -11.47
N LEU A 50 29.83 -33.14 -11.79
CA LEU A 50 28.62 -32.33 -11.63
C LEU A 50 27.47 -33.01 -10.87
N ASP A 51 27.45 -32.86 -9.55
CA ASP A 51 26.44 -33.47 -8.66
C ASP A 51 25.55 -32.43 -7.96
N GLY A 52 25.50 -31.21 -8.53
CA GLY A 52 24.74 -30.10 -7.96
C GLY A 52 23.27 -30.42 -7.71
N ASP A 53 22.64 -31.20 -8.60
CA ASP A 53 21.24 -31.61 -8.45
C ASP A 53 21.04 -32.60 -7.29
N MET A 54 21.96 -33.55 -7.06
CA MET A 54 21.87 -34.46 -5.91
C MET A 54 22.17 -33.73 -4.60
N ALA A 55 23.16 -32.84 -4.60
CA ALA A 55 23.49 -32.00 -3.44
C ALA A 55 22.31 -31.08 -3.07
N PHE A 56 21.65 -30.49 -4.07
CA PHE A 56 20.45 -29.69 -3.87
C PHE A 56 19.26 -30.52 -3.39
N ALA A 57 19.04 -31.71 -3.97
CA ALA A 57 17.97 -32.62 -3.52
C ALA A 57 18.17 -33.04 -2.05
N GLU A 58 19.41 -33.32 -1.65
CA GLU A 58 19.74 -33.64 -0.26
C GLU A 58 19.54 -32.45 0.68
N LEU A 59 19.87 -31.22 0.23
CA LEU A 59 19.56 -30.00 0.98
C LEU A 59 18.05 -29.85 1.22
N VAL A 60 17.23 -30.03 0.17
CA VAL A 60 15.76 -29.97 0.29
C VAL A 60 15.24 -31.05 1.25
N ARG A 61 15.82 -32.26 1.22
CA ARG A 61 15.47 -33.36 2.14
C ARG A 61 15.76 -33.00 3.60
N ILE A 62 16.90 -32.37 3.87
CA ILE A 62 17.33 -31.97 5.22
C ILE A 62 16.59 -30.71 5.67
N ARG A 63 16.22 -29.82 4.74
CA ARG A 63 15.57 -28.53 4.97
C ARG A 63 14.22 -28.46 4.23
N PRO A 64 13.16 -29.13 4.72
CA PRO A 64 11.84 -29.08 4.09
C PRO A 64 11.23 -27.67 4.06
N GLY A 65 11.71 -26.75 4.91
CA GLY A 65 11.31 -25.33 4.93
C GLY A 65 12.12 -24.41 4.02
N LEU A 66 13.02 -24.93 3.17
CA LEU A 66 13.93 -24.12 2.33
C LEU A 66 13.19 -23.09 1.48
N TRP A 67 11.98 -23.43 1.02
CA TRP A 67 11.15 -22.58 0.17
C TRP A 67 10.02 -21.88 0.93
N SER A 68 9.94 -22.10 2.23
CA SER A 68 8.94 -21.49 3.08
C SER A 68 9.20 -19.99 3.21
N LEU A 69 8.16 -19.20 3.07
CA LEU A 69 8.19 -17.74 3.16
C LEU A 69 6.91 -17.27 3.83
N ALA A 70 7.02 -16.60 4.98
CA ALA A 70 5.85 -16.17 5.74
C ALA A 70 4.97 -15.19 4.94
N ARG A 71 3.66 -15.43 4.98
CA ARG A 71 2.63 -14.56 4.40
C ARG A 71 2.54 -13.21 5.12
N LEU A 72 2.04 -12.23 4.38
CA LEU A 72 1.73 -10.88 4.88
C LEU A 72 0.26 -10.72 5.26
N ASP A 73 -0.58 -11.68 4.89
CA ASP A 73 -2.02 -11.67 5.12
C ASP A 73 -2.46 -12.88 5.97
N GLU A 74 -3.65 -12.80 6.57
CA GLU A 74 -4.14 -13.80 7.50
C GLU A 74 -5.05 -14.88 6.88
N TYR A 75 -5.53 -14.75 5.63
CA TYR A 75 -6.67 -15.56 5.15
C TYR A 75 -6.58 -16.01 3.67
N GLY A 76 -7.21 -17.14 3.35
CA GLY A 76 -7.40 -17.58 1.96
C GLY A 76 -6.26 -18.44 1.41
N GLU A 77 -6.47 -18.94 0.19
CA GLU A 77 -5.56 -19.83 -0.52
C GLU A 77 -4.61 -19.02 -1.42
N VAL A 78 -3.30 -19.24 -1.34
CA VAL A 78 -2.33 -18.57 -2.23
C VAL A 78 -2.42 -19.16 -3.63
N LEU A 79 -2.60 -18.31 -4.64
CA LEU A 79 -2.67 -18.72 -6.05
C LEU A 79 -1.35 -18.54 -6.78
N THR A 80 -0.50 -17.65 -6.28
CA THR A 80 0.81 -17.36 -6.87
C THR A 80 1.69 -18.59 -6.83
N LYS A 81 2.41 -18.87 -7.92
CA LYS A 81 3.37 -19.97 -8.02
C LYS A 81 4.81 -19.46 -7.98
N LEU A 82 5.70 -20.25 -7.38
CA LEU A 82 7.14 -19.97 -7.37
C LEU A 82 7.82 -20.78 -8.47
N GLN A 83 8.50 -20.09 -9.39
CA GLN A 83 9.34 -20.67 -10.44
C GLN A 83 10.79 -20.25 -10.19
N VAL A 84 11.68 -21.24 -10.11
CA VAL A 84 13.09 -21.00 -9.79
C VAL A 84 13.99 -21.62 -10.85
N ASP A 85 14.83 -20.80 -11.48
CA ASP A 85 15.99 -21.22 -12.27
C ASP A 85 17.23 -21.23 -11.36
N LEU A 86 17.59 -22.42 -10.86
CA LEU A 86 18.79 -22.62 -10.07
C LEU A 86 20.01 -22.72 -10.99
N VAL A 87 20.95 -21.80 -10.80
CA VAL A 87 22.19 -21.75 -11.57
C VAL A 87 23.34 -22.16 -10.66
N TYR A 88 23.89 -23.35 -10.87
CA TYR A 88 25.11 -23.77 -10.18
C TYR A 88 26.29 -22.97 -10.73
N ILE A 89 26.96 -22.22 -9.85
CA ILE A 89 28.07 -21.33 -10.22
C ILE A 89 29.41 -21.84 -9.68
N ASP A 90 30.50 -21.35 -10.27
CA ASP A 90 31.83 -21.51 -9.71
C ASP A 90 32.09 -20.40 -8.68
N GLY A 91 31.90 -20.68 -7.39
CA GLY A 91 32.06 -19.69 -6.30
C GLY A 91 33.44 -19.03 -6.18
N ILE A 92 34.45 -19.52 -6.92
CA ILE A 92 35.76 -18.88 -7.03
C ILE A 92 35.76 -17.77 -8.11
N ARG A 93 34.96 -17.92 -9.16
CA ARG A 93 34.97 -17.05 -10.37
C ARG A 93 33.68 -16.25 -10.55
N GLU A 94 32.67 -16.52 -9.74
CA GLU A 94 31.31 -15.98 -9.82
C GLU A 94 30.77 -15.76 -8.42
N ASP A 95 30.11 -14.62 -8.22
CA ASP A 95 29.39 -14.33 -7.00
C ASP A 95 27.98 -14.95 -7.03
N GLN A 96 27.48 -15.33 -5.86
CA GLN A 96 26.08 -15.73 -5.70
C GLN A 96 25.16 -14.56 -6.08
N PHE A 97 24.04 -14.86 -6.72
CA PHE A 97 23.13 -13.82 -7.20
C PHE A 97 21.66 -14.20 -7.03
N CYS A 98 20.81 -13.17 -7.08
CA CYS A 98 19.36 -13.28 -7.10
C CYS A 98 18.78 -12.33 -8.15
N ILE A 99 18.13 -12.86 -9.17
CA ILE A 99 17.53 -12.07 -10.24
C ILE A 99 16.03 -12.34 -10.28
N LEU A 100 15.24 -11.27 -10.18
CA LEU A 100 13.78 -11.31 -10.31
C LEU A 100 13.38 -10.93 -11.73
N ASP A 101 12.54 -11.74 -12.37
CA ASP A 101 11.91 -11.31 -13.63
C ASP A 101 10.71 -10.39 -13.34
N LYS A 102 10.98 -9.08 -13.34
CA LYS A 102 9.96 -8.05 -13.12
C LYS A 102 9.11 -7.75 -14.37
N LYS A 103 9.42 -8.34 -15.53
CA LYS A 103 8.77 -8.02 -16.81
C LYS A 103 7.66 -8.98 -17.20
N ALA A 104 7.45 -10.06 -16.43
CA ALA A 104 6.33 -10.96 -16.66
C ALA A 104 5.00 -10.19 -16.50
N PRO A 105 4.14 -10.15 -17.53
CA PRO A 105 2.87 -9.40 -17.50
C PRO A 105 1.92 -9.84 -16.38
N ASN A 106 2.18 -11.01 -15.76
CA ASN A 106 1.44 -11.57 -14.63
C ASN A 106 2.37 -11.83 -13.42
N SER A 107 3.26 -10.91 -13.06
CA SER A 107 4.21 -11.05 -11.94
C SER A 107 3.56 -11.38 -10.58
N GLN A 108 2.24 -11.21 -10.45
CA GLN A 108 1.46 -11.59 -9.27
C GLN A 108 0.93 -13.03 -9.33
N GLU A 109 0.78 -13.65 -10.51
CA GLU A 109 0.36 -15.06 -10.66
C GLU A 109 1.56 -16.02 -10.54
N SER A 110 2.76 -15.57 -10.91
CA SER A 110 3.97 -16.35 -10.76
C SER A 110 5.18 -15.48 -10.44
N TRP A 111 5.93 -15.87 -9.42
CA TRP A 111 7.25 -15.33 -9.13
C TRP A 111 8.29 -16.16 -9.86
N SER A 112 9.02 -15.53 -10.79
CA SER A 112 10.12 -16.17 -11.50
C SER A 112 11.45 -15.60 -10.99
N LEU A 113 12.26 -16.45 -10.38
CA LEU A 113 13.59 -16.12 -9.86
C LEU A 113 14.68 -16.92 -10.56
N SER A 114 15.83 -16.30 -10.78
CA SER A 114 17.07 -17.01 -11.09
C SER A 114 18.04 -16.83 -9.92
N ILE A 115 18.49 -17.95 -9.35
CA ILE A 115 19.33 -17.96 -8.14
C ILE A 115 20.66 -18.63 -8.48
N GLY A 116 21.75 -17.86 -8.39
CA GLY A 116 23.11 -18.36 -8.52
C GLY A 116 23.60 -18.93 -7.20
N ILE A 117 23.87 -20.24 -7.15
CA ILE A 117 24.26 -20.96 -5.94
C ILE A 117 25.60 -21.67 -6.11
N ASP A 118 26.45 -21.51 -5.10
CA ASP A 118 27.72 -22.23 -5.02
C ASP A 118 27.59 -23.39 -4.03
N PHE A 119 27.52 -24.61 -4.57
CA PHE A 119 27.56 -25.86 -3.81
C PHE A 119 28.96 -26.47 -3.70
N VAL A 120 29.93 -25.93 -4.44
CA VAL A 120 31.27 -26.52 -4.54
C VAL A 120 32.17 -26.00 -3.42
N SER A 121 32.03 -24.73 -3.04
CA SER A 121 32.73 -24.13 -1.88
C SER A 121 31.81 -23.72 -0.73
N GLY A 122 30.50 -23.57 -0.97
CA GLY A 122 29.51 -23.26 0.06
C GLY A 122 28.97 -24.51 0.76
N GLY A 123 29.07 -24.57 2.09
CA GLY A 123 28.36 -25.60 2.87
C GLY A 123 26.85 -25.45 2.75
N SER A 124 26.08 -26.51 3.01
CA SER A 124 24.61 -26.53 2.92
C SER A 124 23.91 -25.34 3.61
N ASN A 125 24.45 -24.87 4.75
CA ASN A 125 23.93 -23.72 5.49
C ASN A 125 24.06 -22.38 4.74
N THR A 126 25.10 -22.18 3.92
CA THR A 126 25.26 -20.93 3.17
C THR A 126 24.29 -20.85 1.99
N VAL A 127 23.96 -21.99 1.39
CA VAL A 127 22.96 -22.07 0.32
C VAL A 127 21.56 -21.78 0.87
N GLU A 128 21.20 -22.34 2.02
CA GLU A 128 19.93 -22.06 2.69
C GLU A 128 19.72 -20.56 2.96
N VAL A 129 20.73 -19.90 3.54
CA VAL A 129 20.68 -18.46 3.83
C VAL A 129 20.50 -17.64 2.54
N HIS A 130 21.23 -17.96 1.48
CA HIS A 130 21.11 -17.25 0.20
C HIS A 130 19.72 -17.42 -0.44
N VAL A 131 19.17 -18.63 -0.40
CA VAL A 131 17.80 -18.89 -0.89
C VAL A 131 16.76 -18.10 -0.10
N GLN A 132 16.88 -18.06 1.23
CA GLN A 132 15.97 -17.29 2.08
C GLN A 132 16.08 -15.78 1.84
N GLN A 133 17.30 -15.25 1.67
CA GLN A 133 17.53 -13.85 1.29
C GLN A 133 16.89 -13.52 -0.07
N CYS A 134 16.96 -14.45 -1.03
CA CYS A 134 16.29 -14.32 -2.32
C CYS A 134 14.76 -14.23 -2.21
N LEU A 135 14.16 -15.10 -1.41
CA LEU A 135 12.70 -15.11 -1.18
C LEU A 135 12.25 -13.83 -0.47
N ASP A 136 13.03 -13.35 0.50
CA ASP A 136 12.76 -12.08 1.17
C ASP A 136 12.89 -10.87 0.24
N TYR A 137 13.90 -10.88 -0.64
CA TYR A 137 14.05 -9.86 -1.68
C TYR A 137 12.86 -9.86 -2.64
N ALA A 138 12.40 -11.04 -3.07
CA ALA A 138 11.21 -11.18 -3.90
C ALA A 138 9.96 -10.64 -3.20
N ARG A 139 9.74 -10.96 -1.92
CA ARG A 139 8.61 -10.44 -1.12
C ARG A 139 8.60 -8.91 -1.00
N ASN A 140 9.77 -8.29 -0.97
CA ASN A 140 9.88 -6.83 -0.94
C ASN A 140 9.48 -6.19 -2.27
N GLU A 141 9.72 -6.87 -3.38
CA GLU A 141 9.60 -6.32 -4.73
C GLU A 141 8.33 -6.76 -5.47
N LEU A 142 7.78 -7.93 -5.13
CA LEU A 142 6.68 -8.59 -5.82
C LEU A 142 5.47 -8.77 -4.89
N GLY A 143 4.27 -8.59 -5.44
CA GLY A 143 3.01 -8.94 -4.79
C GLY A 143 2.58 -10.37 -5.12
N TYR A 144 1.55 -10.87 -4.45
CA TYR A 144 1.00 -12.21 -4.68
C TYR A 144 -0.53 -12.21 -4.59
N GLN A 145 -1.16 -13.27 -5.08
CA GLN A 145 -2.62 -13.40 -5.17
C GLN A 145 -3.12 -14.42 -4.17
N VAL A 146 -4.23 -14.09 -3.52
CA VAL A 146 -4.95 -14.98 -2.63
C VAL A 146 -6.41 -15.10 -3.03
N ARG A 147 -6.97 -16.30 -2.93
CA ARG A 147 -8.41 -16.56 -3.11
C ARG A 147 -9.11 -16.48 -1.75
N LYS A 148 -10.08 -15.56 -1.64
CA LYS A 148 -10.95 -15.37 -0.48
C LYS A 148 -12.41 -15.59 -0.89
N GLY A 149 -12.92 -16.81 -0.67
CA GLY A 149 -14.21 -17.22 -1.22
C GLY A 149 -14.17 -17.18 -2.75
N ASP A 150 -15.11 -16.47 -3.37
CA ASP A 150 -15.20 -16.35 -4.83
C ASP A 150 -14.35 -15.21 -5.42
N LYS A 151 -13.62 -14.47 -4.58
CA LYS A 151 -12.82 -13.30 -5.02
C LYS A 151 -11.33 -13.61 -4.98
N VAL A 152 -10.61 -13.18 -6.02
CA VAL A 152 -9.15 -13.11 -6.04
C VAL A 152 -8.74 -11.72 -5.57
N VAL A 153 -7.88 -11.67 -4.55
CA VAL A 153 -7.35 -10.44 -3.96
C VAL A 153 -5.85 -10.39 -4.24
N ASN A 154 -5.40 -9.24 -4.73
CA ASN A 154 -3.98 -8.98 -4.95
C ASN A 154 -3.38 -8.37 -3.69
N ILE A 155 -2.44 -9.07 -3.07
CA ILE A 155 -1.63 -8.58 -1.96
C ILE A 155 -0.39 -7.89 -2.54
N PRO A 156 -0.16 -6.60 -2.23
CA PRO A 156 0.97 -5.87 -2.78
C PRO A 156 2.31 -6.29 -2.14
N PRO A 157 3.45 -5.89 -2.73
CA PRO A 157 4.77 -6.16 -2.14
C PRO A 157 4.90 -5.61 -0.71
N ARG A 158 5.76 -6.23 0.13
CA ARG A 158 5.94 -5.80 1.53
C ARG A 158 6.29 -4.32 1.66
N LYS A 159 7.17 -3.79 0.80
CA LYS A 159 7.52 -2.36 0.83
C LYS A 159 6.32 -1.45 0.63
N VAL A 160 5.36 -1.87 -0.19
CA VAL A 160 4.14 -1.10 -0.45
C VAL A 160 3.22 -1.13 0.77
N ILE A 161 3.09 -2.27 1.46
CA ILE A 161 2.32 -2.37 2.71
C ILE A 161 2.94 -1.49 3.80
N GLU A 162 4.26 -1.53 3.94
CA GLU A 162 4.98 -0.67 4.89
C GLU A 162 4.80 0.82 4.57
N GLU A 163 4.86 1.19 3.29
CA GLU A 163 4.58 2.56 2.85
C GLU A 163 3.12 2.98 3.10
N ILE A 164 2.13 2.11 2.86
CA ILE A 164 0.71 2.38 3.18
C ILE A 164 0.56 2.75 4.66
N ALA A 165 1.17 1.95 5.55
CA ALA A 165 1.13 2.18 6.98
C ALA A 165 1.82 3.50 7.38
N GLN A 166 2.99 3.79 6.79
CA GLN A 166 3.73 5.05 7.03
C GLN A 166 2.99 6.29 6.51
N SER A 167 2.18 6.14 5.46
CA SER A 167 1.39 7.22 4.87
C SER A 167 0.06 7.47 5.59
N GLU A 168 -0.24 6.74 6.66
CA GLU A 168 -1.48 6.86 7.45
C GLU A 168 -2.76 6.67 6.59
N ILE A 169 -2.68 5.79 5.59
CA ILE A 169 -3.85 5.47 4.74
C ILE A 169 -4.82 4.61 5.55
N PRO A 170 -6.14 4.94 5.59
CA PRO A 170 -7.10 4.21 6.41
C PRO A 170 -7.18 2.71 6.09
N GLU A 171 -7.02 1.87 7.12
CA GLU A 171 -7.09 0.41 6.99
C GLU A 171 -8.48 -0.11 6.55
N VAL A 172 -9.53 0.69 6.75
CA VAL A 172 -10.90 0.38 6.30
C VAL A 172 -11.00 0.26 4.77
N LEU A 173 -10.09 0.91 4.04
CA LEU A 173 -10.02 0.79 2.59
C LEU A 173 -9.56 -0.61 2.19
N ALA A 174 -10.20 -1.18 1.17
CA ALA A 174 -9.72 -2.40 0.53
C ALA A 174 -8.28 -2.21 0.02
N VAL A 175 -7.46 -3.28 0.08
CA VAL A 175 -6.01 -3.25 -0.20
C VAL A 175 -5.69 -2.67 -1.59
N ASP A 176 -6.52 -2.97 -2.59
CA ASP A 176 -6.40 -2.43 -3.94
C ASP A 176 -6.66 -0.91 -3.98
N LEU A 177 -7.65 -0.42 -3.24
CA LEU A 177 -7.90 1.01 -3.08
C LEU A 177 -6.78 1.70 -2.29
N GLN A 178 -6.26 1.08 -1.22
CA GLN A 178 -5.12 1.62 -0.47
C GLN A 178 -3.92 1.85 -1.39
N ALA A 179 -3.61 0.90 -2.27
CA ALA A 179 -2.52 1.04 -3.24
C ALA A 179 -2.75 2.19 -4.24
N ARG A 180 -3.99 2.40 -4.68
CA ARG A 180 -4.36 3.53 -5.55
C ARG A 180 -4.24 4.87 -4.82
N VAL A 181 -4.70 4.95 -3.57
CA VAL A 181 -4.54 6.13 -2.71
C VAL A 181 -3.07 6.42 -2.43
N LEU A 182 -2.24 5.39 -2.21
CA LEU A 182 -0.80 5.55 -2.02
C LEU A 182 -0.13 6.17 -3.24
N ASN A 183 -0.52 5.78 -4.46
CA ASN A 183 0.04 6.38 -5.67
C ASN A 183 -0.28 7.88 -5.78
N ALA A 184 -1.52 8.27 -5.48
CA ALA A 184 -1.89 9.68 -5.42
C ALA A 184 -1.14 10.41 -4.28
N HIS A 185 -1.00 9.79 -3.12
CA HIS A 185 -0.22 10.33 -1.99
C HIS A 185 1.24 10.59 -2.39
N ARG A 186 1.90 9.64 -3.05
CA ARG A 186 3.29 9.79 -3.52
C ARG A 186 3.44 10.98 -4.47
N GLU A 187 2.50 11.17 -5.39
CA GLU A 187 2.51 12.32 -6.29
C GLU A 187 2.36 13.64 -5.52
N VAL A 188 1.40 13.72 -4.60
CA VAL A 188 1.15 14.92 -3.80
C VAL A 188 2.32 15.22 -2.87
N ALA A 189 2.86 14.23 -2.17
CA ALA A 189 4.00 14.38 -1.27
C ALA A 189 5.27 14.84 -2.02
N HIS A 190 5.41 14.45 -3.29
CA HIS A 190 6.52 14.87 -4.15
C HIS A 190 6.33 16.27 -4.74
N THR A 191 5.14 16.59 -5.25
CA THR A 191 4.87 17.82 -6.02
C THR A 191 4.31 18.97 -5.19
N GLY A 192 3.66 18.65 -4.07
CA GLY A 192 2.86 19.59 -3.27
C GLY A 192 1.60 20.09 -3.97
N GLN A 193 1.19 19.46 -5.07
CA GLN A 193 0.08 19.92 -5.92
C GLN A 193 -1.01 18.85 -6.05
N CYS A 194 -2.17 19.25 -6.57
CA CYS A 194 -3.25 18.33 -6.91
C CYS A 194 -2.77 17.21 -7.85
N PRO A 195 -3.20 15.95 -7.65
CA PRO A 195 -2.82 14.83 -8.52
C PRO A 195 -3.07 15.14 -10.00
N LYS A 196 -2.11 14.78 -10.85
CA LYS A 196 -2.27 14.94 -12.29
C LYS A 196 -3.07 13.79 -12.87
N ASP A 197 -2.91 12.59 -12.31
CA ASP A 197 -3.63 11.41 -12.76
C ASP A 197 -5.14 11.56 -12.51
N ILE A 198 -5.93 11.36 -13.55
CA ILE A 198 -7.39 11.42 -13.47
C ILE A 198 -7.92 10.28 -12.60
N ASP A 199 -7.22 9.13 -12.59
CA ASP A 199 -7.63 7.96 -11.82
C ASP A 199 -7.71 8.25 -10.31
N ALA A 200 -6.90 9.20 -9.81
CA ALA A 200 -6.97 9.66 -8.42
C ALA A 200 -8.32 10.30 -8.06
N TYR A 201 -9.05 10.84 -9.04
CA TYR A 201 -10.38 11.42 -8.85
C TYR A 201 -11.51 10.45 -9.20
N MET A 202 -11.23 9.47 -10.05
CA MET A 202 -12.24 8.49 -10.48
C MET A 202 -12.60 7.50 -9.38
N VAL A 203 -11.72 7.29 -8.40
CA VAL A 203 -11.95 6.40 -7.25
C VAL A 203 -12.75 7.01 -6.11
N LEU A 204 -13.01 8.31 -6.13
CA LEU A 204 -13.47 8.99 -4.92
C LEU A 204 -14.80 8.46 -4.41
N PHE A 205 -15.68 7.95 -5.28
CA PHE A 205 -16.93 7.33 -4.87
C PHE A 205 -16.71 5.96 -4.19
N GLU A 206 -15.81 5.12 -4.73
CA GLU A 206 -15.44 3.83 -4.12
C GLU A 206 -14.77 4.04 -2.76
N VAL A 207 -13.92 5.06 -2.66
CA VAL A 207 -13.29 5.49 -1.41
C VAL A 207 -14.37 5.97 -0.43
N TRP A 208 -15.26 6.88 -0.86
CA TRP A 208 -16.35 7.42 -0.04
C TRP A 208 -17.19 6.30 0.59
N GLU A 209 -17.63 5.31 -0.19
CA GLU A 209 -18.46 4.22 0.33
C GLU A 209 -17.81 3.42 1.47
N GLN A 210 -16.48 3.42 1.55
CA GLN A 210 -15.72 2.72 2.59
C GLN A 210 -15.29 3.62 3.75
N VAL A 211 -15.12 4.93 3.52
CA VAL A 211 -14.64 5.88 4.55
C VAL A 211 -15.73 6.78 5.12
N LYS A 212 -16.94 6.77 4.56
CA LYS A 212 -18.07 7.62 5.00
C LYS A 212 -18.54 7.41 6.44
N ASP A 213 -18.02 6.44 7.18
CA ASP A 213 -18.33 6.28 8.61
C ASP A 213 -17.15 6.68 9.50
N LEU A 214 -16.02 7.11 8.92
CA LEU A 214 -14.88 7.58 9.69
C LEU A 214 -15.18 8.96 10.34
N PRO A 215 -14.86 9.12 11.64
CA PRO A 215 -15.06 10.40 12.32
C PRO A 215 -14.16 11.49 11.72
N MET A 216 -14.65 12.72 11.70
CA MET A 216 -13.80 13.88 11.43
C MET A 216 -13.09 14.28 12.70
N ASP A 217 -11.76 14.24 12.69
CA ASP A 217 -10.96 14.84 13.75
C ASP A 217 -10.72 16.32 13.43
N LEU A 218 -11.57 17.18 13.99
CA LEU A 218 -11.45 18.63 13.79
C LEU A 218 -10.11 19.21 14.24
N VAL A 219 -9.49 18.64 15.27
CA VAL A 219 -8.21 19.13 15.78
C VAL A 219 -7.14 18.82 14.75
N LEU A 220 -7.06 17.55 14.30
CA LEU A 220 -6.14 17.12 13.25
C LEU A 220 -6.34 17.92 11.95
N ILE A 221 -7.60 18.06 11.51
CA ILE A 221 -7.93 18.79 10.28
C ILE A 221 -7.52 20.26 10.41
N ASN A 222 -7.78 20.91 11.54
CA ASN A 222 -7.33 22.28 11.77
C ASN A 222 -5.80 22.38 11.80
N ASP A 223 -5.11 21.45 12.44
CA ASP A 223 -3.64 21.49 12.53
C ASP A 223 -2.97 21.32 11.17
N LEU A 224 -3.57 20.56 10.26
CA LEU A 224 -3.03 20.29 8.92
C LEU A 224 -3.48 21.31 7.87
N LEU A 225 -4.70 21.85 7.98
CA LEU A 225 -5.28 22.74 6.96
C LEU A 225 -5.22 24.24 7.32
N ASN A 226 -4.83 24.58 8.55
CA ASN A 226 -4.65 25.96 8.99
C ASN A 226 -3.21 26.42 8.76
N PRO A 227 -2.96 27.47 7.96
CA PRO A 227 -1.61 27.96 7.67
C PRO A 227 -0.85 28.44 8.92
N LYS A 228 -1.56 28.72 10.02
CA LYS A 228 -0.94 29.08 11.31
C LYS A 228 -0.38 27.88 12.06
N ASN A 229 -0.93 26.68 11.84
CA ASN A 229 -0.58 25.46 12.57
C ASN A 229 0.23 24.50 11.71
N ASN A 230 -0.02 24.47 10.40
CA ASN A 230 0.57 23.48 9.49
C ASN A 230 2.00 23.79 9.01
N GLY A 231 2.65 24.82 9.58
CA GLY A 231 3.99 25.25 9.18
C GLY A 231 4.03 26.00 7.85
N GLN A 232 2.96 26.70 7.47
CA GLN A 232 2.82 27.44 6.19
C GLN A 232 2.80 26.56 4.94
N LYS A 233 2.52 25.27 5.10
CA LYS A 233 2.31 24.33 3.99
C LYS A 233 1.17 24.80 3.09
N ALA A 234 1.36 24.66 1.78
CA ALA A 234 0.34 24.99 0.79
C ALA A 234 -0.83 23.99 0.88
N VAL A 235 -2.06 24.50 0.87
CA VAL A 235 -3.27 23.68 0.89
C VAL A 235 -4.07 23.98 -0.37
N HIS A 236 -4.45 22.92 -1.09
CA HIS A 236 -5.23 23.03 -2.32
C HIS A 236 -6.49 22.19 -2.22
N SER A 237 -7.62 22.74 -2.66
CA SER A 237 -8.83 21.96 -2.98
C SER A 237 -8.78 21.61 -4.46
N CYS A 238 -9.02 20.34 -4.76
CA CYS A 238 -8.85 19.71 -6.05
C CYS A 238 -10.13 19.00 -6.44
N ALA A 239 -10.61 19.21 -7.66
CA ALA A 239 -11.79 18.51 -8.17
C ALA A 239 -11.63 18.18 -9.66
N PHE A 240 -12.34 17.14 -10.11
CA PHE A 240 -12.39 16.78 -11.52
C PHE A 240 -13.84 16.72 -12.00
N SER A 241 -14.12 17.42 -13.10
CA SER A 241 -15.41 17.31 -13.78
C SER A 241 -15.32 16.34 -14.95
N ARG A 242 -16.11 15.27 -14.88
CA ARG A 242 -16.26 14.31 -15.98
C ARG A 242 -16.96 14.91 -17.20
N GLU A 243 -17.96 15.76 -16.99
CA GLU A 243 -18.72 16.44 -18.05
C GLU A 243 -17.80 17.30 -18.93
N TRP A 244 -16.93 18.06 -18.29
CA TRP A 244 -16.03 19.00 -18.98
C TRP A 244 -14.62 18.44 -19.21
N ASN A 245 -14.36 17.20 -18.77
CA ASN A 245 -13.04 16.57 -18.72
C ASN A 245 -11.95 17.53 -18.22
N LYS A 246 -12.25 18.25 -17.14
CA LYS A 246 -11.44 19.37 -16.65
C LYS A 246 -11.12 19.22 -15.17
N ARG A 247 -9.85 19.44 -14.83
CA ARG A 247 -9.38 19.55 -13.45
C ARG A 247 -9.50 20.98 -12.97
N TYR A 248 -9.92 21.12 -11.72
CA TYR A 248 -10.03 22.36 -10.98
C TYR A 248 -9.08 22.25 -9.78
N SER A 249 -8.32 23.31 -9.54
CA SER A 249 -7.42 23.41 -8.40
C SER A 249 -7.45 24.85 -7.92
N GLU A 250 -7.60 25.02 -6.63
CA GLU A 250 -7.62 26.33 -5.99
C GLU A 250 -6.95 26.29 -4.63
N SER A 251 -6.38 27.41 -4.20
CA SER A 251 -5.85 27.52 -2.84
C SER A 251 -7.00 27.46 -1.84
N ALA A 252 -6.84 26.60 -0.84
CA ALA A 252 -7.81 26.40 0.22
C ALA A 252 -7.19 26.72 1.57
N VAL A 253 -7.98 27.23 2.51
CA VAL A 253 -7.56 27.47 3.90
C VAL A 253 -8.72 27.14 4.82
N LEU A 254 -8.50 26.26 5.80
CA LEU A 254 -9.46 25.99 6.86
C LEU A 254 -8.91 26.47 8.20
N GLN A 255 -9.67 27.31 8.91
CA GLN A 255 -9.31 27.81 10.23
C GLN A 255 -10.45 27.53 11.20
N CYS A 256 -10.25 26.59 12.10
CA CYS A 256 -11.23 26.24 13.11
C CYS A 256 -10.93 26.94 14.44
N ASN A 257 -11.99 27.41 15.09
CA ASN A 257 -12.00 27.71 16.51
C ASN A 257 -12.65 26.50 17.19
N ILE A 258 -11.81 25.64 17.77
CA ILE A 258 -12.24 24.38 18.39
C ILE A 258 -13.15 24.67 19.60
N ASP A 259 -12.85 25.68 20.41
CA ASP A 259 -13.66 26.02 21.60
C ASP A 259 -15.07 26.53 21.23
N ALA A 260 -15.19 27.18 20.08
CA ALA A 260 -16.43 27.78 19.61
C ALA A 260 -17.13 26.96 18.50
N ASN A 261 -16.63 25.75 18.21
CA ASN A 261 -17.20 24.80 17.25
C ASN A 261 -17.51 25.39 15.87
N PHE A 262 -16.66 26.29 15.37
CA PHE A 262 -16.83 26.84 14.03
C PHE A 262 -15.53 26.87 13.25
N CYS A 263 -15.62 26.68 11.94
CA CYS A 263 -14.51 26.78 11.00
C CYS A 263 -14.80 27.84 9.94
N LYS A 264 -13.76 28.59 9.56
CA LYS A 264 -13.75 29.45 8.39
C LYS A 264 -13.03 28.73 7.27
N TYR A 265 -13.73 28.48 6.18
CA TYR A 265 -13.16 27.83 5.00
C TYR A 265 -13.09 28.84 3.86
N LYS A 266 -11.90 29.03 3.28
CA LYS A 266 -11.67 29.96 2.18
C LYS A 266 -11.11 29.20 0.99
N GLN A 267 -11.82 29.26 -0.12
CA GLN A 267 -11.40 28.84 -1.45
C GLN A 267 -11.16 30.10 -2.30
N SER A 268 -10.13 30.11 -3.14
CA SER A 268 -9.54 31.35 -3.66
C SER A 268 -10.48 32.26 -4.45
N GLU A 269 -11.50 31.72 -5.14
CA GLU A 269 -12.42 32.51 -5.98
C GLU A 269 -13.77 32.83 -5.31
N ASP A 270 -14.18 32.07 -4.29
CA ASP A 270 -15.54 32.13 -3.72
C ASP A 270 -15.64 32.88 -2.37
N GLY A 271 -14.52 33.41 -1.87
CA GLY A 271 -14.47 34.14 -0.61
C GLY A 271 -14.44 33.23 0.62
N THR A 272 -14.61 33.82 1.82
CA THR A 272 -14.58 33.05 3.07
C THR A 272 -15.99 32.62 3.47
N THR A 273 -16.21 31.32 3.51
CA THR A 273 -17.43 30.70 4.05
C THR A 273 -17.23 30.35 5.53
N ARG A 274 -18.31 30.39 6.30
CA ARG A 274 -18.32 30.02 7.71
C ARG A 274 -19.14 28.76 7.88
N TRP A 275 -18.62 27.84 8.68
CA TRP A 275 -19.18 26.54 8.95
C TRP A 275 -19.23 26.34 10.47
N SER A 276 -20.33 25.82 10.99
CA SER A 276 -20.42 25.30 12.35
C SER A 276 -20.22 23.80 12.31
N PHE A 277 -19.50 23.23 13.27
CA PHE A 277 -19.37 21.78 13.35
C PHE A 277 -20.49 21.19 14.20
N ASP A 278 -21.11 20.15 13.66
CA ASP A 278 -22.07 19.30 14.36
C ASP A 278 -21.36 18.01 14.76
N TYR A 279 -21.25 17.77 16.07
CA TYR A 279 -20.58 16.59 16.63
C TYR A 279 -21.42 15.32 16.50
N ASP A 280 -22.75 15.46 16.50
CA ASP A 280 -23.67 14.32 16.44
C ASP A 280 -23.72 13.80 15.00
N GLU A 281 -23.82 14.72 14.03
CA GLU A 281 -23.87 14.39 12.60
C GLU A 281 -22.47 14.26 11.97
N ASN A 282 -21.41 14.65 12.69
CA ASN A 282 -20.02 14.61 12.24
C ASN A 282 -19.80 15.33 10.88
N VAL A 283 -20.37 16.54 10.77
CA VAL A 283 -20.34 17.37 9.56
C VAL A 283 -20.08 18.84 9.88
N LEU A 284 -19.54 19.56 8.90
CA LEU A 284 -19.50 21.01 8.90
C LEU A 284 -20.79 21.53 8.25
N ILE A 285 -21.65 22.16 9.04
CA ILE A 285 -22.91 22.76 8.60
C ILE A 285 -22.65 24.20 8.15
N PHE A 286 -23.15 24.56 6.97
CA PHE A 286 -22.97 25.90 6.42
C PHE A 286 -23.71 26.97 7.25
N GLU A 287 -23.00 28.02 7.68
CA GLU A 287 -23.60 29.17 8.36
C GLU A 287 -23.79 30.35 7.37
N PRO A 288 -25.04 30.67 6.98
CA PRO A 288 -25.28 31.83 6.12
C PRO A 288 -24.97 33.14 6.86
N LEU A 289 -24.42 34.12 6.13
CA LEU A 289 -24.20 35.46 6.67
C LEU A 289 -25.54 36.11 7.05
N LYS A 290 -25.72 36.44 8.34
CA LYS A 290 -26.88 37.17 8.86
C LYS A 290 -26.52 38.64 9.07
N VAL A 291 -27.21 39.55 8.39
CA VAL A 291 -27.16 40.99 8.68
C VAL A 291 -28.59 41.44 8.99
N LEU A 292 -28.82 42.00 10.19
CA LEU A 292 -30.12 42.58 10.60
C LEU A 292 -31.33 41.68 10.25
N PHE A 293 -31.27 40.41 10.66
CA PHE A 293 -32.32 39.38 10.45
C PHE A 293 -32.59 38.97 8.99
N LEU A 294 -31.93 39.60 8.01
CA LEU A 294 -31.95 39.18 6.61
C LEU A 294 -30.82 38.17 6.38
N LYS A 295 -31.20 36.96 5.96
CA LYS A 295 -30.24 35.95 5.46
C LYS A 295 -29.84 36.36 4.05
N PHE A 296 -28.65 36.95 3.91
CA PHE A 296 -28.13 37.30 2.59
C PHE A 296 -27.41 36.09 1.98
N GLY A 297 -27.80 35.75 0.75
CA GLY A 297 -27.02 34.91 -0.15
C GLY A 297 -26.80 33.47 0.34
N GLY A 298 -27.84 32.63 0.24
CA GLY A 298 -27.63 31.19 0.03
C GLY A 298 -27.14 30.95 -1.39
N LYS A 299 -25.96 31.47 -1.76
CA LYS A 299 -25.28 30.98 -2.95
C LYS A 299 -24.57 29.72 -2.50
N SER A 300 -25.12 28.58 -2.90
CA SER A 300 -24.40 27.31 -2.91
C SER A 300 -22.98 27.51 -3.43
N ILE A 301 -22.09 26.63 -3.01
CA ILE A 301 -20.68 26.58 -3.41
C ILE A 301 -20.51 26.61 -4.93
N ARG A 302 -21.55 26.30 -5.72
CA ARG A 302 -21.61 26.63 -7.15
C ARG A 302 -22.93 27.30 -7.50
N LYS A 303 -22.96 28.64 -7.56
CA LYS A 303 -24.08 29.53 -7.99
C LYS A 303 -25.39 28.80 -8.40
N GLY A 304 -26.30 28.54 -7.46
CA GLY A 304 -27.71 28.15 -7.74
C GLY A 304 -28.19 26.79 -7.21
N GLY A 305 -27.35 26.03 -6.51
CA GLY A 305 -27.68 24.75 -5.89
C GLY A 305 -28.22 24.82 -4.45
N ALA A 306 -28.53 23.66 -3.89
CA ALA A 306 -28.90 23.50 -2.48
C ALA A 306 -27.71 23.78 -1.55
N VAL A 307 -27.98 24.16 -0.30
CA VAL A 307 -26.98 24.18 0.78
C VAL A 307 -26.50 22.75 1.00
N MET A 308 -25.18 22.56 1.04
CA MET A 308 -24.54 21.26 1.23
C MET A 308 -23.67 21.35 2.47
N ASP A 309 -23.70 20.30 3.29
CA ASP A 309 -22.80 20.16 4.43
C ASP A 309 -21.45 19.66 3.94
N LEU A 310 -20.37 20.05 4.60
CA LEU A 310 -19.02 19.69 4.22
C LEU A 310 -18.50 18.58 5.14
N ARG A 311 -17.88 17.57 4.53
CA ARG A 311 -17.14 16.54 5.25
C ARG A 311 -15.74 16.41 4.68
N ILE A 312 -14.75 16.41 5.57
CA ILE A 312 -13.33 16.29 5.28
C ILE A 312 -12.84 15.02 6.00
N ILE A 313 -12.45 14.01 5.23
CA ILE A 313 -12.04 12.70 5.77
C ILE A 313 -10.56 12.47 5.45
N PRO A 314 -9.69 12.17 6.42
CA PRO A 314 -8.29 11.90 6.15
C PRO A 314 -8.14 10.64 5.28
N LEU A 315 -7.35 10.75 4.20
CA LEU A 315 -7.01 9.63 3.31
C LEU A 315 -5.53 9.25 3.38
N SER A 316 -4.67 10.21 3.76
CA SER A 316 -3.26 10.01 4.07
C SER A 316 -2.74 11.23 4.81
N SER A 317 -1.47 11.19 5.23
CA SER A 317 -0.78 12.32 5.86
C SER A 317 -0.68 13.60 4.99
N SER A 318 -1.02 13.53 3.70
CA SER A 318 -0.99 14.68 2.77
C SER A 318 -2.28 14.88 1.98
N MET A 319 -3.31 14.05 2.19
CA MET A 319 -4.55 14.10 1.41
C MET A 319 -5.79 13.83 2.26
N PHE A 320 -6.86 14.55 1.95
CA PHE A 320 -8.19 14.36 2.52
C PHE A 320 -9.22 14.23 1.41
N LEU A 321 -10.24 13.42 1.64
CA LEU A 321 -11.45 13.42 0.85
C LEU A 321 -12.29 14.65 1.23
N GLU A 322 -12.65 15.45 0.24
CA GLU A 322 -13.56 16.58 0.40
C GLU A 322 -14.93 16.17 -0.18
N ALA A 323 -15.94 16.09 0.67
CA ALA A 323 -17.28 15.67 0.29
C ALA A 323 -18.31 16.74 0.65
N TYR A 324 -19.05 17.20 -0.37
CA TYR A 324 -20.20 18.09 -0.19
C TYR A 324 -21.48 17.24 -0.17
N ILE A 325 -22.08 17.14 1.00
CA ILE A 325 -23.19 16.26 1.33
C ILE A 325 -24.51 17.01 1.15
N ASP A 326 -25.45 16.40 0.44
CA ASP A 326 -26.80 16.93 0.30
C ASP A 326 -27.70 16.56 1.49
N LYS A 327 -28.94 17.05 1.47
CA LYS A 327 -29.92 16.76 2.54
C LYS A 327 -30.31 15.29 2.67
N SER A 328 -29.96 14.45 1.69
CA SER A 328 -30.20 13.00 1.73
C SER A 328 -29.03 12.23 2.36
N GLY A 329 -27.94 12.92 2.72
CA GLY A 329 -26.74 12.30 3.28
C GLY A 329 -25.79 11.73 2.23
N LEU A 330 -26.02 12.03 0.95
CA LEU A 330 -25.17 11.57 -0.17
C LEU A 330 -24.24 12.68 -0.67
N PRO A 331 -23.04 12.34 -1.14
CA PRO A 331 -22.14 13.34 -1.70
C PRO A 331 -22.65 13.81 -3.06
N ALA A 332 -23.09 15.07 -3.13
CA ALA A 332 -23.40 15.73 -4.38
C ALA A 332 -22.14 16.11 -5.18
N THR A 333 -21.01 16.29 -4.49
CA THR A 333 -19.70 16.50 -5.12
C THR A 333 -18.60 15.92 -4.25
N LEU A 334 -17.63 15.26 -4.89
CA LEU A 334 -16.42 14.74 -4.27
C LEU A 334 -15.19 15.44 -4.86
N GLY A 335 -14.21 15.71 -4.01
CA GLY A 335 -12.92 16.31 -4.33
C GLY A 335 -11.84 15.79 -3.40
N LEU A 336 -10.65 16.37 -3.53
CA LEU A 336 -9.51 16.09 -2.68
C LEU A 336 -8.99 17.41 -2.12
N ILE A 337 -8.67 17.44 -0.83
CA ILE A 337 -7.81 18.47 -0.26
C ILE A 337 -6.41 17.90 -0.15
N THR A 338 -5.42 18.59 -0.73
CA THR A 338 -4.02 18.19 -0.66
C THR A 338 -3.23 19.18 0.16
N VAL A 339 -2.31 18.66 0.99
CA VAL A 339 -1.37 19.46 1.77
C VAL A 339 0.03 19.25 1.19
N GLY A 340 0.57 20.27 0.54
CA GLY A 340 1.89 20.31 -0.07
C GLY A 340 2.95 20.92 0.81
N LYS A 341 4.23 20.77 0.43
CA LYS A 341 5.36 21.39 1.12
C LYS A 341 5.39 22.91 0.97
#